data_AF-A0A838V0A3-F1
#
_entry.id   AF-A0A838V0A3-F1
#
_cell.length_a   1.000
_cell.length_b   1.000
_cell.length_c   1.000
_cell.angle_alpha   90.00
_cell.angle_beta   90.00
_cell.angle_gamma   90.00
#
_symmetry.space_group_name_H-M   'P 1'
#
loop_
_entity.id
_entity.type
_entity.pdbx_description
1 polymer ?
#
loop_
_entity_poly.entity_id
_entity_poly.type
_entity_poly.pdbx_seq_one_letter_code
_entity_poly.pdbx_strand_id
1 'polypeptide(L)' 'MTTALITGDIFYEHETPEWHPESPDRLRAIMRVLAEQGILDHPNLRQFAPRPA' A
#
# COMPACT_ATOMS: atom_id res chain seq x y z
N MET A 1 -11.76 10.84 -14.23
CA MET A 1 -11.09 11.22 -12.96
C MET A 1 -9.99 10.21 -12.71
N THR A 2 -8.78 10.66 -12.36
CA THR A 2 -7.62 9.79 -12.14
C THR A 2 -7.35 9.66 -10.65
N THR A 3 -7.06 8.44 -10.19
CA THR A 3 -6.74 8.14 -8.80
C THR A 3 -5.26 7.78 -8.69
N ALA A 4 -4.53 8.47 -7.80
CA ALA A 4 -3.16 8.13 -7.47
C ALA A 4 -3.12 7.13 -6.30
N LEU A 5 -2.31 6.09 -6.41
CA LEU A 5 -1.98 5.15 -5.33
C LEU A 5 -0.49 5.31 -5.00
N ILE A 6 -0.18 5.71 -3.78
CA ILE A 6 1.20 5.87 -3.32
C ILE A 6 1.55 4.67 -2.45
N THR A 7 2.50 3.86 -2.89
CA THR A 7 2.93 2.62 -2.21
C THR A 7 4.44 2.45 -2.38
N GLY A 8 5.08 1.70 -1.47
CA GLY A 8 6.51 1.41 -1.55
C GLY A 8 7.00 0.62 -0.34
N ASP A 9 8.16 -0.02 -0.49
CA ASP A 9 8.68 -0.95 0.51
C ASP A 9 9.02 -0.27 1.85
N ILE A 10 9.40 1.02 1.80
CA ILE A 10 9.69 1.84 2.98
C ILE A 10 8.54 1.89 3.99
N PHE A 11 7.29 1.69 3.54
CA PHE A 11 6.14 1.67 4.45
C PHE A 11 6.02 0.37 5.24
N TYR A 12 6.75 -0.68 4.87
CA TYR A 12 6.81 -1.94 5.62
C TYR A 12 7.92 -1.97 6.68
N GLU A 13 8.82 -0.99 6.66
CA GLU A 13 9.98 -0.90 7.55
C GLU A 13 9.66 -0.25 8.90
N HIS A 14 8.41 0.19 9.11
CA HIS A 14 8.00 0.71 10.40
C HIS A 14 7.97 -0.40 11.45
N GLU A 15 8.88 -0.31 12.41
CA GLU A 15 8.93 -1.23 13.55
C GLU A 15 7.94 -0.81 14.64
N THR A 16 7.05 -1.73 15.00
CA THR A 16 6.15 -1.60 16.14
C THR A 16 6.41 -2.72 17.16
N PRO A 17 6.12 -2.50 18.46
CA PRO A 17 6.17 -3.58 19.44
C PRO A 17 5.23 -4.74 19.06
N GLU A 18 5.58 -5.98 19.40
CA GLU A 18 4.82 -7.19 18.99
C GLU A 18 3.34 -7.19 19.40
N TRP A 19 2.99 -6.58 20.53
CA TRP A 19 1.60 -6.46 21.00
C TRP A 19 0.80 -5.38 20.28
N HIS A 20 1.47 -4.54 19.49
CA HIS A 20 0.87 -3.35 18.92
C HIS A 20 -0.06 -3.73 17.76
N PRO A 21 -1.29 -3.19 17.71
CA PRO A 21 -2.25 -3.53 16.65
C PRO A 21 -1.88 -2.96 15.27
N GLU A 22 -0.99 -1.97 15.23
CA GLU A 22 -0.40 -1.47 13.99
C GLU A 22 0.74 -2.40 13.56
N SER A 23 0.68 -2.85 12.29
CA SER A 23 1.62 -3.79 11.70
C SER A 23 1.70 -3.57 10.19
N PRO A 24 2.89 -3.74 9.57
CA PRO A 24 3.07 -3.68 8.11
C PRO A 24 2.22 -4.71 7.35
N ASP A 25 1.74 -5.76 8.00
CA ASP A 25 0.82 -6.74 7.39
C ASP A 25 -0.50 -6.13 6.94
N ARG A 26 -0.92 -5.02 7.56
CA ARG A 26 -2.11 -4.28 7.13
C ARG A 26 -1.97 -3.79 5.70
N LEU A 27 -0.81 -3.24 5.35
CA LEU A 27 -0.53 -2.75 4.00
C LEU A 27 -0.42 -3.92 3.00
N ARG A 28 0.22 -5.02 3.39
CA ARG A 28 0.29 -6.25 2.57
C ARG A 28 -1.10 -6.80 2.27
N ALA A 29 -1.98 -6.85 3.28
CA ALA A 29 -3.35 -7.32 3.13
C ALA A 29 -4.16 -6.43 2.18
N ILE A 30 -4.03 -5.10 2.29
CA ILE A 30 -4.67 -4.15 1.37
C ILE A 30 -4.19 -4.38 -0.07
N MET A 31 -2.87 -4.44 -0.29
CA MET A 31 -2.32 -4.65 -1.64
C MET A 31 -2.78 -5.97 -2.26
N ARG A 32 -2.84 -7.04 -1.45
CA ARG A 32 -3.36 -8.34 -1.91
C ARG A 32 -4.81 -8.23 -2.36
N VAL A 33 -5.70 -7.64 -1.54
CA VAL A 33 -7.12 -7.52 -1.90
C VAL A 33 -7.30 -6.62 -3.13
N LEU A 34 -6.56 -5.51 -3.23
CA LEU A 34 -6.62 -4.64 -4.42
C LEU A 34 -6.20 -5.38 -5.69
N ALA A 35 -5.20 -6.27 -5.61
CA ALA A 35 -4.78 -7.11 -6.72
C ALA A 35 -5.84 -8.17 -7.06
N GLU A 36 -6.34 -8.90 -6.07
CA GLU A 36 -7.37 -9.93 -6.24
C GLU A 36 -8.68 -9.38 -6.84
N GLN A 37 -9.01 -8.12 -6.55
CA GLN A 37 -10.18 -7.44 -7.11
C GLN A 37 -9.91 -6.77 -8.47
N GLY A 38 -8.69 -6.89 -9.03
CA GLY A 38 -8.30 -6.26 -10.29
C GLY A 38 -8.26 -4.72 -10.25
N ILE A 39 -8.26 -4.13 -9.06
CA ILE A 39 -8.27 -2.67 -8.89
C ILE A 39 -6.92 -2.07 -9.29
N LEU A 40 -5.83 -2.81 -9.07
CA LEU A 40 -4.48 -2.36 -9.46
C LEU A 40 -4.32 -2.17 -10.98
N ASP A 41 -5.14 -2.87 -11.77
CA ASP A 41 -5.15 -2.81 -13.24
C ASP A 41 -6.17 -1.80 -13.79
N HIS A 42 -6.90 -1.10 -12.90
CA HIS A 42 -7.94 -0.17 -13.33
C HIS A 42 -7.34 0.97 -14.18
N PRO A 43 -7.92 1.29 -15.35
CA PRO A 43 -7.29 2.19 -16.33
C PRO A 43 -7.08 3.63 -15.84
N ASN A 44 -7.83 4.04 -14.80
CA ASN A 44 -7.71 5.36 -14.19
C ASN A 44 -6.85 5.39 -12.91
N LEU A 45 -6.25 4.26 -12.51
CA LEU A 45 -5.37 4.17 -11.35
C LEU A 45 -3.91 4.32 -11.78
N ARG A 46 -3.15 5.15 -11.05
CA ARG A 46 -1.72 5.38 -11.30
C ARG A 46 -0.94 5.15 -10.01
N GLN A 47 0.05 4.25 -10.06
CA GLN A 47 0.91 3.96 -8.93
C GLN A 47 2.12 4.88 -8.93
N PHE A 48 2.50 5.37 -7.75
CA PHE A 48 3.65 6.25 -7.55
C PHE A 48 4.50 5.76 -6.39
N ALA A 49 5.82 5.78 -6.58
CA ALA A 49 6.77 5.59 -5.48
C ALA A 49 6.67 6.75 -4.48
N PRO A 50 6.92 6.50 -3.19
CA PRO A 50 6.99 7.55 -2.18
C PRO A 50 8.08 8.56 -2.53
N ARG A 51 7.81 9.84 -2.27
CA ARG A 51 8.81 10.91 -2.38
C ARG A 51 9.29 11.28 -0.97
N PRO A 52 10.58 11.58 -0.79
CA PRO A 52 11.06 12.17 0.45
C PRO A 52 10.27 13.45 0.77
N ALA A 53 10.03 13.69 2.06
CA ALA A 53 9.43 14.93 2.55
C ALA A 53 10.38 16.13 2.42
#